data_AF-A0A846XPU7-F1
#
_entry.id   AF-A0A846XPU7-F1
#
_cell.length_a   1.000
_cell.length_b   1.000
_cell.length_c   1.000
_cell.angle_alpha   90.00
_cell.angle_beta   90.00
_cell.angle_gamma   90.00
#
_symmetry.space_group_name_H-M   'P 1'
#
loop_
_entity.id
_entity.type
_entity.pdbx_description
1 polymer ?
#
loop_
_entity_poly.entity_id
_entity_poly.type
_entity_poly.pdbx_seq_one_letter_code
_entity_poly.pdbx_strand_id
1 'polypeptide(L)'
;MTSQDGSVRHLGDSVTGDGKGDNEVVSIDFTRVPAVVDRIVLLVTCHTGQSSAEIENPFYRLVDARDGTELLRHDLSLYAASGFVLAVLVRGEHGWQLREIADTVNAQHPVEAVPQVGRYLACAVTHPPASSVVPESLFR
;
A
#
# COMPACT_ATOMS: atom_id res chain seq x y z
N MET A 1 9.09 -0.20 -13.39
CA MET A 1 7.91 0.10 -14.25
C MET A 1 7.25 1.40 -13.82
N THR A 2 6.44 2.04 -14.67
CA THR A 2 5.76 3.32 -14.35
C THR A 2 4.33 3.32 -14.90
N SER A 3 3.39 3.94 -14.18
CA SER A 3 2.00 4.12 -14.63
C SER A 3 1.91 5.05 -15.85
N GLN A 4 0.79 5.00 -16.57
CA GLN A 4 0.57 5.84 -17.76
C GLN A 4 0.62 7.35 -17.46
N ASP A 5 0.12 7.76 -16.29
CA ASP A 5 0.17 9.15 -15.81
C ASP A 5 1.53 9.52 -15.18
N GLY A 6 2.44 8.56 -15.04
CA GLY A 6 3.75 8.78 -14.44
C GLY A 6 3.75 8.98 -12.92
N SER A 7 2.59 8.90 -12.26
CA SER A 7 2.45 9.11 -10.81
C SER A 7 2.93 7.93 -9.98
N VAL A 8 2.83 6.69 -10.47
CA VAL A 8 3.27 5.48 -9.76
C VAL A 8 4.49 4.88 -10.44
N ARG A 9 5.52 4.57 -9.66
CA ARG A 9 6.75 3.91 -10.14
C ARG A 9 7.08 2.72 -9.28
N HIS A 10 7.07 1.55 -9.90
CA HIS A 10 7.60 0.33 -9.32
C HIS A 10 9.12 0.29 -9.58
N LEU A 11 9.92 0.33 -8.50
CA LEU A 11 11.36 0.57 -8.54
C LEU A 11 12.22 -0.71 -8.54
N GLY A 12 11.64 -1.88 -8.33
CA GLY A 12 12.36 -3.15 -8.41
C GLY A 12 11.53 -4.29 -7.84
N ASP A 13 11.59 -5.42 -8.55
CA ASP A 13 11.14 -6.73 -8.11
C ASP A 13 12.41 -7.46 -7.66
N SER A 14 12.60 -7.64 -6.35
CA SER A 14 13.59 -8.59 -5.84
C SER A 14 12.91 -9.94 -5.67
N VAL A 15 12.85 -10.71 -6.75
CA VAL A 15 12.24 -12.05 -6.81
C VAL A 15 12.83 -13.04 -5.80
N THR A 16 14.04 -12.79 -5.31
CA THR A 16 14.79 -13.70 -4.42
C THR A 16 14.63 -13.41 -2.94
N GLY A 17 14.20 -12.20 -2.56
CA GLY A 17 14.20 -11.74 -1.17
C GLY A 17 15.59 -11.66 -0.51
N ASP A 18 16.67 -11.81 -1.28
CA ASP A 18 18.05 -11.75 -0.77
C ASP A 18 18.47 -10.29 -0.55
N GLY A 19 18.52 -9.85 0.71
CA GLY A 19 19.04 -8.54 1.08
C GLY A 19 18.52 -8.01 2.41
N LYS A 20 19.27 -7.10 3.04
CA LYS A 20 18.80 -6.31 4.19
C LYS A 20 18.08 -5.07 3.67
N GLY A 21 16.84 -5.20 3.21
CA GLY A 21 16.12 -4.05 2.65
C GLY A 21 14.69 -4.38 2.23
N ASP A 22 14.05 -3.40 1.59
CA ASP A 22 12.74 -3.60 0.98
C ASP A 22 12.91 -4.37 -0.34
N ASN A 23 12.27 -5.54 -0.43
CA ASN A 23 12.37 -6.43 -1.59
C ASN A 23 11.63 -5.85 -2.81
N GLU A 24 10.55 -5.12 -2.56
CA GLU A 24 9.77 -4.41 -3.57
C GLU A 24 9.51 -2.97 -3.09
N VAL A 25 9.69 -1.99 -3.97
CA VAL A 25 9.46 -0.58 -3.65
C VAL A 25 8.56 0.04 -4.70
N VAL A 26 7.43 0.60 -4.26
CA VAL A 26 6.49 1.33 -5.10
C VAL A 26 6.41 2.76 -4.62
N SER A 27 6.75 3.70 -5.51
CA SER A 27 6.70 5.12 -5.21
C SER A 27 5.54 5.82 -5.90
N ILE A 28 4.89 6.76 -5.20
CA ILE A 28 3.69 7.46 -5.66
C ILE A 28 3.88 8.97 -5.57
N ASP A 29 4.06 9.65 -6.70
CA ASP A 29 4.14 11.11 -6.81
C ASP A 29 2.73 11.71 -6.87
N PHE A 30 2.24 12.15 -5.70
CA PHE A 30 0.91 12.74 -5.56
C PHE A 30 0.67 14.00 -6.38
N THR A 31 1.72 14.74 -6.72
CA THR A 31 1.61 15.96 -7.55
C THR A 31 1.23 15.64 -8.99
N ARG A 32 1.43 14.39 -9.42
CA ARG A 32 1.10 13.88 -10.76
C ARG A 32 -0.20 13.09 -10.80
N VAL A 33 -0.77 12.74 -9.65
CA VAL A 33 -2.01 11.97 -9.62
C VAL A 33 -3.15 12.85 -10.16
N PRO A 34 -3.86 12.41 -11.21
CA PRO A 34 -4.94 13.18 -11.82
C PRO A 34 -6.00 13.63 -10.81
N ALA A 35 -6.58 14.81 -11.01
CA ALA A 35 -7.60 15.37 -10.13
C ALA A 35 -8.87 14.51 -10.03
N VAL A 36 -9.13 13.65 -11.02
CA VAL A 36 -10.25 12.69 -11.00
C VAL A 36 -10.04 11.51 -10.06
N VAL A 37 -8.84 11.36 -9.48
CA VAL A 37 -8.52 10.30 -8.52
C VAL A 37 -8.58 10.88 -7.11
N ASP A 38 -9.59 10.45 -6.35
CA ASP A 38 -9.80 10.86 -4.95
C ASP A 38 -9.22 9.87 -3.94
N ARG A 39 -8.97 8.63 -4.35
CA ARG A 39 -8.54 7.53 -3.47
C ARG A 39 -7.54 6.61 -4.14
N ILE A 40 -6.55 6.19 -3.38
CA ILE A 40 -5.59 5.15 -3.77
C ILE A 40 -5.56 4.10 -2.67
N VAL A 41 -5.83 2.86 -3.04
CA VAL A 41 -5.75 1.72 -2.12
C VAL A 41 -4.41 1.03 -2.32
N LEU A 42 -3.69 0.83 -1.22
CA LEU A 42 -2.44 0.09 -1.20
C LEU A 42 -2.76 -1.35 -0.80
N LEU A 43 -2.32 -2.29 -1.64
CA LEU A 43 -2.55 -3.72 -1.43
C LEU A 43 -1.28 -4.49 -1.80
N VAL A 44 -1.12 -5.66 -1.18
CA VAL A 44 -0.09 -6.64 -1.52
C VAL A 44 -0.73 -8.02 -1.60
N THR A 45 -0.25 -8.86 -2.51
CA THR A 45 -0.72 -10.24 -2.71
C THR A 45 0.46 -11.19 -2.83
N CYS A 46 0.34 -12.37 -2.24
CA CYS A 46 1.26 -13.48 -2.37
C CYS A 46 0.94 -14.24 -3.67
N HIS A 47 1.69 -13.97 -4.72
CA HIS A 47 1.40 -14.45 -6.08
C HIS A 47 1.55 -15.96 -6.26
N THR A 48 2.50 -16.59 -5.56
CA THR A 48 2.86 -18.00 -5.71
C THR A 48 1.90 -18.97 -5.01
N GLY A 49 0.79 -18.46 -4.46
CA GLY A 49 -0.21 -19.25 -3.74
C GLY A 49 0.20 -19.68 -2.34
N GLN A 50 1.40 -19.31 -1.90
CA GLN A 50 1.85 -19.42 -0.51
C GLN A 50 1.15 -18.36 0.34
N SER A 51 0.91 -18.66 1.62
CA SER A 51 0.45 -17.66 2.58
C SER A 51 1.61 -16.79 3.07
N SER A 52 1.32 -15.60 3.60
CA SER A 52 2.34 -14.73 4.18
C SER A 52 3.16 -15.40 5.28
N ALA A 53 2.61 -16.37 6.01
CA ALA A 53 3.32 -17.10 7.07
C ALA A 53 4.45 -18.00 6.54
N GLU A 54 4.45 -18.32 5.23
CA GLU A 54 5.47 -19.14 4.57
C GLU A 54 6.56 -18.30 3.91
N ILE A 55 6.43 -16.97 3.94
CA ILE A 55 7.41 -16.03 3.41
C ILE A 55 8.38 -15.65 4.53
N GLU A 56 9.67 -15.56 4.22
CA GLU A 56 10.68 -15.13 5.19
C GLU A 56 10.59 -13.61 5.42
N ASN A 57 10.45 -13.20 6.69
CA ASN A 57 10.37 -11.80 7.13
C ASN A 57 9.41 -10.92 6.29
N PRO A 58 8.13 -11.30 6.14
CA PRO A 58 7.19 -10.58 5.32
C PRO A 58 6.73 -9.34 6.10
N PHE A 59 7.06 -8.16 5.60
CA PHE A 59 6.57 -6.91 6.17
C PHE A 59 6.24 -5.93 5.06
N TYR A 60 5.45 -4.92 5.39
CA TYR A 60 5.35 -3.71 4.59
C TYR A 60 5.64 -2.50 5.45
N ARG A 61 6.04 -1.41 4.80
CA ARG A 61 6.18 -0.10 5.42
C ARG A 61 5.76 0.99 4.45
N LEU A 62 5.38 2.14 4.99
CA LEU A 62 5.09 3.34 4.24
C LEU A 62 6.04 4.43 4.70
N VAL A 63 6.79 5.01 3.76
CA VAL A 63 7.82 6.01 4.08
C VAL A 63 7.51 7.31 3.33
N ASP A 64 7.55 8.44 4.05
CA ASP A 64 7.58 9.76 3.42
C ASP A 64 8.95 9.96 2.75
N ALA A 65 8.99 10.04 1.41
CA ALA A 65 10.27 10.10 0.71
C ALA A 65 10.97 11.46 0.80
N ARG A 66 10.38 12.49 1.42
CA ARG A 66 11.06 13.78 1.61
C ARG A 66 12.15 13.70 2.67
N ASP A 67 11.82 13.07 3.79
CA ASP A 67 12.67 13.01 4.98
C ASP A 67 13.00 11.58 5.42
N GLY A 68 12.39 10.58 4.78
CA GLY A 68 12.60 9.17 5.10
C GLY A 68 11.83 8.71 6.34
N THR A 69 10.86 9.51 6.83
CA THR A 69 10.05 9.15 8.00
C THR A 69 9.21 7.93 7.69
N GLU A 70 9.39 6.86 8.46
CA GLU A 70 8.51 5.70 8.43
C GLU A 70 7.19 6.06 9.11
N LEU A 71 6.12 6.15 8.30
CA LEU A 71 4.78 6.50 8.75
C LEU A 71 4.04 5.27 9.31
N LEU A 72 4.36 4.09 8.78
CA LEU A 72 3.72 2.83 9.14
C LEU A 72 4.66 1.66 8.86
N ARG A 73 4.61 0.63 9.70
CA ARG A 73 5.28 -0.65 9.47
C ARG A 73 4.50 -1.79 10.12
N HIS A 74 4.24 -2.86 9.37
CA HIS A 74 3.62 -4.06 9.91
C HIS A 74 4.32 -5.33 9.45
N ASP A 75 4.42 -6.26 10.39
CA ASP A 75 4.77 -7.65 10.16
C ASP A 75 3.54 -8.43 9.67
N LEU A 76 3.67 -9.13 8.55
CA LEU A 76 2.62 -9.90 7.90
C LEU A 76 2.67 -11.40 8.24
N SER A 77 3.68 -11.85 8.99
CA SER A 77 3.91 -13.27 9.31
C SER A 77 2.79 -13.85 10.18
N LEU A 78 2.08 -12.99 10.92
CA LEU A 78 1.06 -13.40 11.89
C LEU A 78 -0.31 -13.74 11.28
N TYR A 79 -0.57 -13.38 10.02
CA TYR A 79 -1.91 -13.40 9.44
C TYR A 79 -2.22 -14.63 8.59
N ALA A 80 -1.21 -15.39 8.16
CA ALA A 80 -1.35 -16.57 7.29
C ALA A 80 -2.34 -16.36 6.13
N ALA A 81 -2.24 -15.22 5.44
CA ALA A 81 -3.17 -14.80 4.38
C ALA A 81 -2.47 -14.67 3.02
N SER A 82 -3.24 -14.75 1.93
CA SER A 82 -2.74 -14.62 0.56
C SER A 82 -2.65 -13.15 0.08
N GLY A 83 -3.27 -12.22 0.78
CA GLY A 83 -3.26 -10.81 0.39
C GLY A 83 -3.73 -9.89 1.50
N PHE A 84 -3.39 -8.60 1.37
CA PHE A 84 -3.66 -7.59 2.38
C PHE A 84 -4.04 -6.27 1.75
N VAL A 85 -5.00 -5.59 2.37
CA VAL A 85 -5.25 -4.17 2.16
C VAL A 85 -4.52 -3.42 3.26
N LEU A 86 -3.50 -2.67 2.85
CA LEU A 86 -2.56 -2.04 3.77
C LEU A 86 -3.16 -0.75 4.32
N ALA A 87 -3.52 0.13 3.39
CA ALA A 87 -4.01 1.47 3.70
C ALA A 87 -4.80 2.03 2.52
N VAL A 88 -5.55 3.08 2.79
CA VAL A 88 -6.14 3.94 1.77
C VAL A 88 -5.62 5.37 1.94
N LEU A 89 -5.16 5.94 0.85
CA LEU A 89 -4.84 7.35 0.73
C LEU A 89 -6.08 8.06 0.20
N VAL A 90 -6.53 9.09 0.90
CA VAL A 90 -7.72 9.87 0.54
C VAL A 90 -7.30 11.31 0.27
N ARG A 91 -7.70 11.85 -0.88
CA ARG A 91 -7.49 13.25 -1.21
C ARG A 91 -8.42 14.11 -0.37
N GLY A 92 -7.84 15.07 0.35
CA GLY A 92 -8.56 16.10 1.11
C GLY A 92 -8.22 17.50 0.63
N GLU A 93 -8.74 18.52 1.32
CA GLU A 93 -8.53 19.93 0.98
C GLU A 93 -7.08 20.40 1.13
N HIS A 94 -6.31 19.74 2.00
CA HIS A 94 -4.93 20.10 2.34
C HIS A 94 -3.90 19.05 1.90
N GLY A 95 -4.25 18.23 0.91
CA GLY A 95 -3.41 17.15 0.42
C GLY A 95 -3.96 15.77 0.76
N TRP A 96 -3.09 14.75 0.70
CA TRP A 96 -3.47 13.37 0.90
C TRP A 96 -3.50 13.00 2.39
N GLN A 97 -4.41 12.11 2.77
CA GLN A 97 -4.50 11.59 4.13
C GLN A 97 -4.34 10.08 4.10
N LEU A 98 -3.40 9.56 4.89
CA LEU A 98 -3.17 8.13 5.04
C LEU A 98 -4.13 7.60 6.10
N ARG A 99 -4.80 6.52 5.75
CA ARG A 99 -5.64 5.76 6.67
C ARG A 99 -5.20 4.32 6.61
N GLU A 100 -4.62 3.85 7.70
CA GLU A 100 -4.30 2.45 7.87
C GLU A 100 -5.59 1.61 7.82
N ILE A 101 -5.52 0.47 7.12
CA ILE A 101 -6.59 -0.52 7.05
C ILE A 101 -6.15 -1.83 7.70
N ALA A 102 -4.96 -2.33 7.35
CA ALA A 102 -4.36 -3.56 7.87
C ALA A 102 -5.34 -4.76 7.91
N ASP A 103 -6.08 -5.00 6.82
CA ASP A 103 -7.04 -6.11 6.71
C ASP A 103 -6.55 -7.18 5.71
N THR A 104 -6.93 -8.43 5.95
CA THR A 104 -6.62 -9.56 5.07
C THR A 104 -7.66 -9.70 3.95
N VAL A 105 -7.21 -10.17 2.78
CA VAL A 105 -8.08 -10.52 1.64
C VAL A 105 -7.67 -11.85 1.05
N ASN A 106 -8.65 -12.59 0.55
CA ASN A 106 -8.39 -13.82 -0.20
C ASN A 106 -8.19 -13.46 -1.67
N ALA A 107 -6.93 -13.26 -2.06
CA ALA A 107 -6.52 -12.85 -3.39
C ALA A 107 -5.04 -13.20 -3.61
N GLN A 108 -4.74 -13.92 -4.68
CA GLN A 108 -3.37 -14.20 -5.13
C GLN A 108 -2.95 -13.18 -6.21
N HIS A 109 -3.92 -12.57 -6.88
CA HIS A 109 -3.71 -11.48 -7.82
C HIS A 109 -4.46 -10.21 -7.40
N PRO A 110 -3.90 -9.01 -7.64
CA PRO A 110 -4.56 -7.74 -7.31
C PRO A 110 -6.01 -7.61 -7.85
N VAL A 111 -6.28 -8.16 -9.04
CA VAL A 111 -7.61 -8.13 -9.66
C VAL A 111 -8.67 -8.89 -8.84
N GLU A 112 -8.27 -9.93 -8.11
CA GLU A 112 -9.16 -10.72 -7.24
C GLU A 112 -9.50 -9.97 -5.94
N ALA A 113 -8.63 -9.04 -5.53
CA ALA A 113 -8.89 -8.18 -4.38
C ALA A 113 -9.91 -7.07 -4.69
N VAL A 114 -10.06 -6.65 -5.96
CA VAL A 114 -10.89 -5.49 -6.35
C VAL A 114 -12.32 -5.54 -5.79
N PRO A 115 -13.07 -6.67 -5.87
CA PRO A 115 -14.42 -6.74 -5.29
C PRO A 115 -14.43 -6.57 -3.76
N GLN A 116 -13.33 -6.94 -3.10
CA GLN A 116 -13.21 -6.93 -1.63
C GLN A 116 -12.78 -5.57 -1.08
N VAL A 117 -12.10 -4.74 -1.89
CA VAL A 117 -11.62 -3.41 -1.48
C VAL A 117 -12.66 -2.30 -1.63
N GLY A 118 -13.78 -2.54 -2.31
CA GLY A 118 -14.84 -1.54 -2.53
C GLY A 118 -15.34 -0.89 -1.23
N ARG A 119 -15.38 -1.65 -0.12
CA ARG A 119 -15.72 -1.13 1.21
C ARG A 119 -14.78 -0.03 1.70
N TYR A 120 -13.51 -0.05 1.29
CA TYR A 120 -12.51 0.95 1.67
C TYR A 120 -12.57 2.22 0.82
N LEU A 121 -13.20 2.13 -0.36
CA LEU A 121 -13.42 3.24 -1.28
C LEU A 121 -14.70 4.02 -0.94
N ALA A 122 -15.62 3.44 -0.15
CA ALA A 122 -16.84 4.11 0.26
C ALA A 122 -16.57 5.34 1.15
N CYS A 123 -17.47 6.33 1.07
CA CYS A 123 -17.36 7.63 1.73
C CYS A 123 -17.23 7.54 3.27
N ALA A 124 -17.66 6.44 3.89
CA ALA A 124 -17.56 6.22 5.33
C ALA A 124 -17.04 4.82 5.68
N VAL A 125 -15.71 4.67 5.79
CA VAL A 125 -15.15 3.60 6.62
C VAL A 125 -15.03 4.16 8.03
N THR A 126 -15.90 3.75 8.94
CA THR A 126 -15.78 4.06 10.37
C THR A 126 -14.84 3.05 11.01
N HIS A 127 -13.54 3.32 10.97
CA HIS A 127 -12.59 2.81 11.96
C HIS A 127 -11.94 4.04 12.61
N PRO A 128 -11.78 4.09 13.94
CA PRO A 128 -11.19 5.25 14.61
C PRO A 128 -9.78 5.46 14.04
N PRO A 129 -9.46 6.62 13.46
CA PRO A 129 -8.16 6.74 12.83
C PRO A 129 -7.12 7.13 13.88
N ALA A 130 -6.01 6.40 13.92
CA ALA A 130 -4.73 7.08 14.00
C ALA A 130 -4.56 7.84 12.66
N SER A 131 -5.18 9.01 12.55
CA SER A 131 -5.12 9.84 11.34
C SER A 131 -3.80 10.61 11.38
N SER A 132 -2.88 10.23 10.49
CA SER A 132 -1.69 11.04 10.21
C SER A 132 -1.92 11.77 8.87
N VAL A 133 -1.80 13.10 8.90
CA VAL A 133 -1.83 13.91 7.68
C VAL A 133 -0.61 13.54 6.85
N VAL A 134 -0.82 13.20 5.57
CA VAL A 134 0.28 12.91 4.67
C VAL A 134 0.59 14.17 3.87
N PRO A 135 1.86 14.58 3.80
CA PRO A 135 2.28 15.67 2.95
C PRO A 135 2.20 15.27 1.46
N GLU A 136 2.10 16.25 0.54
CA GLU A 136 1.83 16.06 -0.90
C GLU A 136 2.94 15.38 -1.72
N SER A 137 3.81 14.59 -1.10
CA SER A 137 5.05 14.11 -1.70
C SER A 137 5.19 12.60 -1.66
N LEU A 138 5.95 12.13 -2.66
CA LEU A 138 6.37 10.77 -2.97
C LEU A 138 6.39 9.81 -1.75
N PHE A 139 5.63 8.71 -1.80
CA PHE A 139 5.89 7.55 -0.95
C PHE A 139 7.01 6.67 -1.52
N ARG A 140 7.68 5.91 -0.66
CA ARG A 140 8.43 4.71 -1.04
C ARG A 140 7.98 3.53 -0.19
#